data_AF-A0A3M1SPP3-F1
#
_entry.id   AF-A0A3M1SPP3-F1
#
_cell.length_a   1.000
_cell.length_b   1.000
_cell.length_c   1.000
_cell.angle_alpha   90.00
_cell.angle_beta   90.00
_cell.angle_gamma   90.00
#
_symmetry.space_group_name_H-M   'P 1'
#
loop_
_entity.id
_entity.type
_entity.pdbx_description
1 polymer ?
#
loop_
_entity_poly.entity_id
_entity_poly.type
_entity_poly.pdbx_seq_one_letter_code
_entity_poly.pdbx_strand_id
1 'polypeptide(L)'
;MPLFSEKDIENSYYDPEAHWKIHRLIKEHSTNPEDIRDVAFRDLDFRRIRQILDIGCAFGFSIRGLRGKLKKKTHIVGIDLQEAYRQPWLNACKEIGAIGEFHISHADEIKSYPSASFDLIISSYSLYFFPHLVSEIARLLRPEGTFVAITHSRKVLRELIQRIPSVMDRFGVRVAEVLRAQELLDTFSYEEGENLLEPHFGEITKKLFPNKLRFTEEELERFREYLQMKKLIFFKEVHDEAPDSVGAVLEAIMAELMREARAKGSMEFTKDDGIFICKRPLRSSHEMARPKRPVYCHDCGAVLEKRKIEGKKRLICRECGHIHYHNPLPVTAVIVENERGEILLVKRANQPMRGMWCLPVGFAEADEEIEDAALRELREETGLSGELGGVVDVRTAHNWFYGNLVMITYYLRSVTGQPRAGDDAMEARFFPIEHLPPLAFRTHEKAIQKYLELRPHLSDKGNQ
;
A
#
# COMPACT_ATOMS: atom_id res chain seq x y z
N MET A 1 -9.79 2.77 -6.59
CA MET A 1 -9.03 4.02 -6.66
C MET A 1 -8.16 4.10 -5.43
N PRO A 2 -6.94 4.64 -5.52
CA PRO A 2 -6.10 4.91 -4.36
C PRO A 2 -6.83 5.88 -3.42
N LEU A 3 -6.59 5.76 -2.11
CA LEU A 3 -7.17 6.63 -1.07
C LEU A 3 -6.84 8.12 -1.31
N PHE A 4 -5.63 8.37 -1.82
CA PHE A 4 -5.12 9.68 -2.22
C PHE A 4 -4.66 9.61 -3.67
N SER A 5 -5.09 10.56 -4.49
CA SER A 5 -4.59 10.71 -5.85
C SER A 5 -3.18 11.30 -5.84
N GLU A 6 -2.43 11.13 -6.93
CA GLU A 6 -1.13 11.77 -7.11
C GLU A 6 -1.23 13.29 -6.94
N LYS A 7 -2.31 13.88 -7.49
CA LYS A 7 -2.61 15.30 -7.34
C LYS A 7 -2.82 15.71 -5.88
N ASP A 8 -3.42 14.85 -5.04
CA ASP A 8 -3.58 15.13 -3.60
C ASP A 8 -2.22 15.17 -2.89
N ILE A 9 -1.31 14.25 -3.25
CA ILE A 9 0.05 14.19 -2.70
C ILE A 9 0.86 15.39 -3.19
N GLU A 10 0.82 15.69 -4.49
CA GLU A 10 1.50 16.83 -5.09
C GLU A 10 1.05 18.14 -4.43
N ASN A 11 -0.26 18.35 -4.31
CA ASN A 11 -0.82 19.55 -3.67
C ASN A 11 -0.54 19.63 -2.16
N SER A 12 -0.23 18.51 -1.50
CA SER A 12 0.15 18.52 -0.07
C SER A 12 1.61 18.92 0.15
N TYR A 13 2.48 18.64 -0.83
CA TYR A 13 3.93 18.73 -0.66
C TYR A 13 4.61 19.59 -1.74
N TYR A 14 3.89 20.48 -2.41
CA TYR A 14 4.41 21.26 -3.55
C TYR A 14 5.43 22.34 -3.18
N ASP A 15 5.49 22.73 -1.91
CA ASP A 15 6.35 23.80 -1.41
C ASP A 15 7.45 23.22 -0.50
N PRO A 16 8.69 23.06 -1.01
CA PRO A 16 9.81 22.59 -0.22
C PRO A 16 10.16 23.50 0.96
N GLU A 17 9.93 24.81 0.87
CA GLU A 17 10.23 25.76 1.93
C GLU A 17 9.23 25.61 3.08
N ALA A 18 7.93 25.52 2.76
CA ALA A 18 6.91 25.19 3.75
C ALA A 18 7.19 23.83 4.41
N HIS A 19 7.56 22.82 3.63
CA HIS A 19 7.90 21.50 4.16
C HIS A 19 9.11 21.57 5.12
N TRP A 20 10.13 22.35 4.77
CA TRP A 20 11.29 22.57 5.63
C TRP A 20 10.94 23.33 6.92
N LYS A 21 10.07 24.34 6.82
CA LYS A 21 9.53 25.09 7.97
C LYS A 21 8.79 24.17 8.95
N ILE A 22 7.96 23.27 8.43
CA ILE A 22 7.25 22.28 9.27
C ILE A 22 8.21 21.29 9.92
N HIS A 23 9.23 20.83 9.20
CA HIS A 23 10.28 19.99 9.80
C HIS A 23 10.97 20.70 10.98
N ARG A 24 11.31 21.99 10.83
CA ARG A 24 11.89 22.78 11.91
C ARG A 24 10.94 22.95 13.09
N LEU A 25 9.66 23.21 12.83
CA LEU A 25 8.62 23.29 13.86
C LEU A 25 8.51 21.99 14.66
N ILE A 26 8.46 20.84 13.97
CA ILE A 26 8.43 19.52 14.63
C ILE A 26 9.63 19.37 15.56
N LYS A 27 10.83 19.76 15.11
CA LYS A 27 12.05 19.66 15.91
C LYS A 27 12.04 20.60 17.13
N GLU A 28 11.58 21.83 16.98
CA GLU A 28 11.53 22.83 18.06
C GLU A 28 10.52 22.46 19.16
N HIS A 29 9.40 21.84 18.78
CA HIS A 29 8.31 21.47 19.71
C HIS A 29 8.35 20.01 20.16
N SER A 30 9.35 19.24 19.72
CA SER A 30 9.54 17.83 20.08
C SER A 30 9.84 17.68 21.57
N THR A 31 9.13 16.80 22.26
CA THR A 31 9.48 16.42 23.63
C THR A 31 10.57 15.34 23.68
N ASN A 32 10.78 14.62 22.58
CA ASN A 32 11.91 13.72 22.43
C ASN A 32 13.14 14.49 21.89
N PRO A 33 14.27 14.51 22.64
CA PRO A 33 15.48 15.22 22.23
C PRO A 33 16.31 14.47 21.18
N GLU A 34 16.05 13.18 20.95
CA GLU A 34 16.79 12.39 19.96
C GLU A 34 16.34 12.72 18.52
N ASP A 35 17.25 12.65 17.56
CA ASP A 35 16.90 12.68 16.14
C ASP A 35 16.53 11.27 15.69
N ILE A 36 15.32 11.09 15.14
CA ILE A 36 14.84 9.79 14.67
C ILE A 36 15.79 9.15 13.65
N ARG A 37 16.49 9.96 12.84
CA ARG A 37 17.47 9.47 11.86
C ARG A 37 18.70 8.88 12.55
N ASP A 38 19.13 9.46 13.66
CA ASP A 38 20.23 8.91 14.45
C ASP A 38 19.84 7.57 15.08
N VAL A 39 18.59 7.42 15.53
CA VAL A 39 18.05 6.14 16.04
C VAL A 39 17.96 5.10 14.91
N ALA A 40 17.51 5.51 13.72
CA ALA A 40 17.35 4.62 12.57
C ALA A 40 18.69 4.12 12.02
N PHE A 41 19.72 4.97 12.04
CA PHE A 41 21.02 4.68 11.44
C PHE A 41 22.08 4.23 12.45
N ARG A 42 21.78 4.20 13.76
CA ARG A 42 22.75 3.93 14.84
C ARG A 42 23.54 2.64 14.66
N ASP A 43 22.84 1.56 14.30
CA ASP A 43 23.37 0.18 14.33
C ASP A 43 23.68 -0.37 12.93
N LEU A 44 23.76 0.50 11.92
CA LEU A 44 24.04 0.10 10.55
C LEU A 44 25.55 0.09 10.27
N ASP A 45 26.00 -0.91 9.52
CA ASP A 45 27.38 -0.99 9.04
C ASP A 45 27.57 -0.23 7.71
N PHE A 46 28.09 0.99 7.80
CA PHE A 46 28.33 1.83 6.62
C PHE A 46 29.59 1.48 5.83
N ARG A 47 30.42 0.51 6.27
CA ARG A 47 31.69 0.19 5.61
C ARG A 47 31.49 -0.32 4.17
N ARG A 48 30.36 -0.97 3.89
CA ARG A 48 30.07 -1.58 2.58
C ARG A 48 29.12 -0.74 1.71
N ILE A 49 28.50 0.30 2.26
CA ILE A 49 27.46 1.08 1.58
C ILE A 49 28.08 2.02 0.53
N ARG A 50 27.76 1.78 -0.75
CA ARG A 50 28.22 2.56 -1.91
C ARG A 50 27.08 3.06 -2.79
N GLN A 51 25.98 2.33 -2.84
CA GLN A 51 24.81 2.63 -3.65
C GLN A 51 23.58 2.73 -2.73
N ILE A 52 22.95 3.90 -2.69
CA ILE A 52 21.77 4.17 -1.87
C ILE A 52 20.60 4.56 -2.77
N LEU A 53 19.41 4.08 -2.45
CA LEU A 53 18.14 4.55 -3.03
C LEU A 53 17.31 5.21 -1.94
N ASP A 54 16.84 6.44 -2.17
CA ASP A 54 15.95 7.20 -1.28
C ASP A 54 14.61 7.39 -2.01
N ILE A 55 13.56 6.69 -1.57
CA ILE A 55 12.24 6.65 -2.24
C ILE A 55 11.28 7.61 -1.53
N GLY A 56 10.72 8.57 -2.26
CA GLY A 56 9.98 9.69 -1.67
C GLY A 56 10.96 10.60 -0.91
N CYS A 57 12.02 11.00 -1.61
CA CYS A 57 13.20 11.59 -0.99
C CYS A 57 13.02 13.04 -0.52
N ALA A 58 11.99 13.74 -1.01
CA ALA A 58 11.66 15.11 -0.71
C ALA A 58 12.90 16.02 -0.70
N PHE A 59 13.02 16.94 0.27
CA PHE A 59 14.17 17.84 0.39
C PHE A 59 15.46 17.17 0.91
N GLY A 60 15.50 15.84 1.04
CA GLY A 60 16.66 15.09 1.55
C GLY A 60 16.72 15.03 3.08
N PHE A 61 15.57 14.88 3.74
CA PHE A 61 15.49 14.72 5.20
C PHE A 61 16.29 13.50 5.68
N SER A 62 16.04 12.33 5.08
CA SER A 62 16.60 11.05 5.48
C SER A 62 18.12 11.03 5.32
N ILE A 63 18.61 11.37 4.13
CA ILE A 63 20.03 11.28 3.78
C ILE A 63 20.91 12.21 4.60
N ARG A 64 20.39 13.33 5.12
CA ARG A 64 21.13 14.19 6.06
C ARG A 64 21.52 13.48 7.36
N GLY A 65 20.77 12.45 7.77
CA GLY A 65 21.13 11.59 8.89
C GLY A 65 22.36 10.69 8.63
N LEU A 66 22.82 10.61 7.38
CA LEU A 66 24.01 9.84 6.98
C LEU A 66 25.31 10.65 7.06
N ARG A 67 25.24 11.92 7.47
CA ARG A 67 26.40 12.82 7.58
C ARG A 67 27.50 12.18 8.44
N GLY A 68 28.71 12.12 7.89
CA GLY A 68 29.87 11.55 8.58
C GLY A 68 29.88 10.01 8.66
N LYS A 69 28.85 9.32 8.15
CA LYS A 69 28.75 7.85 8.16
C LYS A 69 29.21 7.23 6.84
N LEU A 70 29.06 7.95 5.73
CA LEU A 70 29.34 7.43 4.38
C LEU A 70 30.80 7.57 3.96
N LYS A 71 31.24 6.68 3.07
CA LYS A 71 32.53 6.84 2.38
C LYS A 71 32.42 7.93 1.31
N LYS A 72 33.55 8.56 0.98
CA LYS A 72 33.61 9.56 -0.10
C LYS A 72 33.07 8.98 -1.41
N LYS A 73 32.31 9.79 -2.15
CA LYS A 73 31.72 9.42 -3.46
C LYS A 73 30.71 8.26 -3.40
N THR A 74 30.09 7.99 -2.25
CA THR A 74 28.88 7.15 -2.21
C THR A 74 27.81 7.75 -3.12
N HIS A 75 27.21 6.93 -3.96
CA HIS A 75 26.17 7.33 -4.89
C HIS A 75 24.81 7.15 -4.26
N ILE A 76 23.95 8.17 -4.40
CA ILE A 76 22.58 8.16 -3.89
C ILE A 76 21.67 8.51 -5.06
N VAL A 77 20.67 7.67 -5.30
CA VAL A 77 19.57 7.94 -6.21
C VAL A 77 18.37 8.36 -5.37
N GLY A 78 17.82 9.55 -5.64
CA GLY A 78 16.60 10.06 -5.03
C GLY A 78 15.46 10.00 -6.03
N ILE A 79 14.31 9.44 -5.62
CA ILE A 79 13.08 9.43 -6.42
C ILE A 79 12.03 10.26 -5.69
N ASP A 80 11.43 11.21 -6.39
CA ASP A 80 10.27 11.97 -5.92
C ASP A 80 9.39 12.42 -7.09
N LEU A 81 8.13 12.70 -6.83
CA LEU A 81 7.21 13.22 -7.86
C LEU A 81 7.49 14.70 -8.18
N GLN A 82 8.07 15.44 -7.23
CA GLN A 82 8.14 16.90 -7.33
C GLN A 82 9.52 17.39 -7.75
N GLU A 83 9.58 18.03 -8.91
CA GLU A 83 10.81 18.68 -9.38
C GLU A 83 11.33 19.75 -8.41
N ALA A 84 10.42 20.41 -7.67
CA ALA A 84 10.79 21.42 -6.67
C ALA A 84 11.76 20.89 -5.60
N TYR A 85 11.73 19.58 -5.32
CA TYR A 85 12.65 18.96 -4.37
C TYR A 85 14.05 18.67 -4.90
N ARG A 86 14.27 18.70 -6.23
CA ARG A 86 15.56 18.37 -6.86
C ARG A 86 16.70 19.15 -6.22
N GLN A 87 16.62 20.49 -6.23
CA GLN A 87 17.73 21.32 -5.79
C GLN A 87 17.98 21.22 -4.28
N PRO A 88 16.95 21.30 -3.39
CA PRO A 88 17.13 21.04 -1.97
C PRO A 88 17.75 19.67 -1.66
N TRP A 89 17.36 18.63 -2.40
CA TRP A 89 17.87 17.28 -2.22
C TRP A 89 19.32 17.12 -2.72
N LEU A 90 19.67 17.69 -3.87
CA LEU A 90 21.05 17.70 -4.36
C LEU A 90 21.98 18.46 -3.42
N ASN A 91 21.50 19.56 -2.82
CA ASN A 91 22.23 20.27 -1.77
C ASN A 91 22.47 19.37 -0.54
N ALA A 92 21.47 18.58 -0.13
CA ALA A 92 21.60 17.61 0.95
C ALA A 92 22.67 16.54 0.66
N CYS A 93 22.72 16.03 -0.57
CA CYS A 93 23.77 15.09 -1.01
C CYS A 93 25.16 15.73 -0.92
N LYS A 94 25.29 16.98 -1.38
CA LYS A 94 26.56 17.73 -1.31
C LYS A 94 27.00 17.96 0.13
N GLU A 95 26.09 18.34 1.03
CA GLU A 95 26.36 18.54 2.47
C GLU A 95 26.95 17.29 3.14
N ILE A 96 26.56 16.10 2.71
CA ILE A 96 27.05 14.82 3.28
C ILE A 96 28.21 14.21 2.47
N GLY A 97 28.69 14.88 1.42
CA GLY A 97 29.80 14.42 0.59
C GLY A 97 29.48 13.24 -0.35
N ALA A 98 28.20 13.07 -0.70
CA ALA A 98 27.71 12.06 -1.62
C ALA A 98 27.53 12.60 -3.06
N ILE A 99 27.47 11.69 -4.03
CA ILE A 99 27.10 12.00 -5.41
C ILE A 99 25.61 11.70 -5.53
N GLY A 100 24.80 12.73 -5.73
CA GLY A 100 23.35 12.61 -5.85
C GLY A 100 22.88 12.58 -7.30
N GLU A 101 21.98 11.66 -7.61
CA GLU A 101 21.20 11.59 -8.84
C GLU A 101 19.71 11.68 -8.47
N PHE A 102 18.97 12.63 -9.04
CA PHE A 102 17.56 12.87 -8.69
C PHE A 102 16.65 12.58 -9.89
N HIS A 103 15.66 11.73 -9.69
CA HIS A 103 14.67 11.32 -10.70
C HIS A 103 13.29 11.86 -10.31
N ILE A 104 12.66 12.56 -11.27
CA ILE A 104 11.26 12.99 -11.14
C ILE A 104 10.41 11.84 -11.65
N SER A 105 9.86 11.04 -10.75
CA SER A 105 9.11 9.86 -11.13
C SER A 105 8.27 9.29 -10.00
N HIS A 106 7.31 8.45 -10.38
CA HIS A 106 6.58 7.62 -9.43
C HIS A 106 7.53 6.58 -8.84
N ALA A 107 7.30 6.24 -7.57
CA ALA A 107 8.05 5.19 -6.88
C ALA A 107 8.03 3.85 -7.65
N ASP A 108 7.00 3.58 -8.45
CA ASP A 108 6.93 2.43 -9.35
C ASP A 108 8.08 2.34 -10.37
N GLU A 109 8.81 3.42 -10.65
CA GLU A 109 9.99 3.40 -11.53
C GLU A 109 11.07 2.42 -11.05
N ILE A 110 11.14 2.16 -9.74
CA ILE A 110 12.12 1.23 -9.16
C ILE A 110 11.97 -0.20 -9.74
N LYS A 111 10.80 -0.55 -10.28
CA LYS A 111 10.57 -1.83 -10.99
C LYS A 111 11.46 -1.99 -12.23
N SER A 112 11.93 -0.89 -12.80
CA SER A 112 12.83 -0.91 -13.95
C SER A 112 14.30 -1.19 -13.58
N TYR A 113 14.65 -1.05 -12.31
CA TYR A 113 16.02 -1.17 -11.84
C TYR A 113 16.40 -2.66 -11.73
N PRO A 114 17.64 -3.05 -12.07
CA PRO A 114 18.12 -4.42 -11.92
C PRO A 114 18.07 -4.88 -10.45
N SER A 115 17.86 -6.18 -10.23
CA SER A 115 17.91 -6.76 -8.88
C SER A 115 19.30 -6.58 -8.26
N ALA A 116 19.39 -6.50 -6.93
CA ALA A 116 20.64 -6.36 -6.19
C ALA A 116 21.50 -5.13 -6.59
N SER A 117 20.86 -4.02 -6.93
CA SER A 117 21.53 -2.77 -7.33
C SER A 117 22.01 -1.95 -6.14
N PHE A 118 21.34 -2.02 -4.98
CA PHE A 118 21.56 -1.11 -3.86
C PHE A 118 22.07 -1.82 -2.60
N ASP A 119 22.90 -1.10 -1.84
CA ASP A 119 23.38 -1.52 -0.52
C ASP A 119 22.45 -1.07 0.60
N LEU A 120 21.82 0.11 0.43
CA LEU A 120 20.87 0.69 1.36
C LEU A 120 19.69 1.27 0.59
N ILE A 121 18.47 0.94 1.01
CA ILE A 121 17.26 1.61 0.53
C ILE A 121 16.61 2.30 1.73
N ILE A 122 16.15 3.54 1.53
CA ILE A 122 15.50 4.35 2.56
C ILE A 122 14.13 4.79 2.03
N SER A 123 13.11 4.70 2.88
CA SER A 123 11.80 5.31 2.65
C SER A 123 11.30 5.89 3.97
N SER A 124 11.28 7.22 4.08
CA SER A 124 10.87 7.91 5.30
C SER A 124 9.57 8.66 5.07
N TYR A 125 8.53 8.27 5.81
CA TYR A 125 7.19 8.86 5.75
C TYR A 125 6.61 8.89 4.33
N SER A 126 6.88 7.84 3.54
CA SER A 126 6.43 7.73 2.16
C SER A 126 5.87 6.34 1.80
N LEU A 127 6.31 5.26 2.45
CA LEU A 127 5.95 3.89 2.07
C LEU A 127 4.44 3.58 2.12
N TYR A 128 3.68 4.23 3.01
CA TYR A 128 2.22 4.11 3.06
C TYR A 128 1.52 4.61 1.77
N PHE A 129 2.19 5.37 0.91
CA PHE A 129 1.65 5.72 -0.41
C PHE A 129 1.84 4.61 -1.45
N PHE A 130 2.78 3.69 -1.23
CA PHE A 130 3.14 2.65 -2.20
C PHE A 130 3.56 1.32 -1.51
N PRO A 131 2.75 0.76 -0.59
CA PRO A 131 3.10 -0.46 0.14
C PRO A 131 3.27 -1.68 -0.78
N HIS A 132 2.69 -1.65 -1.98
CA HIS A 132 2.85 -2.70 -3.00
C HIS A 132 4.31 -2.85 -3.49
N LEU A 133 5.18 -1.87 -3.22
CA LEU A 133 6.58 -1.89 -3.63
C LEU A 133 7.52 -2.59 -2.65
N VAL A 134 7.05 -3.07 -1.49
CA VAL A 134 7.93 -3.75 -0.50
C VAL A 134 8.68 -4.94 -1.13
N SER A 135 8.00 -5.73 -1.97
CA SER A 135 8.64 -6.85 -2.69
C SER A 135 9.72 -6.39 -3.68
N GLU A 136 9.53 -5.23 -4.33
CA GLU A 136 10.53 -4.63 -5.21
C GLU A 136 11.71 -4.07 -4.43
N ILE A 137 11.46 -3.44 -3.28
CA ILE A 137 12.51 -2.94 -2.39
C ILE A 137 13.43 -4.10 -1.95
N ALA A 138 12.85 -5.23 -1.53
CA ALA A 138 13.63 -6.42 -1.19
C ALA A 138 14.44 -6.95 -2.39
N ARG A 139 13.85 -7.00 -3.60
CA ARG A 139 14.53 -7.43 -4.83
C ARG A 139 15.72 -6.55 -5.19
N LEU A 140 15.61 -5.24 -4.98
CA LEU A 140 16.62 -4.25 -5.34
C LEU A 140 17.83 -4.26 -4.40
N LEU A 141 17.66 -4.77 -3.18
CA LEU A 141 18.75 -4.91 -2.24
C LEU A 141 19.70 -6.05 -2.60
N ARG A 142 20.99 -5.79 -2.39
CA ARG A 142 22.01 -6.84 -2.37
C ARG A 142 21.73 -7.83 -1.24
N PRO A 143 22.31 -9.05 -1.27
CA PRO A 143 22.10 -10.04 -0.21
C PRO A 143 22.41 -9.54 1.21
N GLU A 144 23.41 -8.66 1.35
CA GLU A 144 23.75 -7.99 2.62
C GLU A 144 23.16 -6.58 2.75
N GLY A 145 22.29 -6.19 1.81
CA GLY A 145 21.68 -4.88 1.77
C GLY A 145 20.69 -4.69 2.91
N THR A 146 20.50 -3.43 3.31
CA THR A 146 19.56 -3.05 4.36
C THR A 146 18.46 -2.15 3.80
N PHE A 147 17.21 -2.40 4.18
CA PHE A 147 16.10 -1.48 3.99
C PHE A 147 15.81 -0.75 5.31
N VAL A 148 15.67 0.57 5.27
CA VAL A 148 15.22 1.38 6.40
C VAL A 148 13.91 2.06 6.03
N ALA A 149 12.84 1.75 6.76
CA ALA A 149 11.58 2.45 6.66
C ALA A 149 11.33 3.26 7.94
N ILE A 150 10.94 4.52 7.79
CA ILE A 150 10.43 5.36 8.88
C ILE A 150 8.96 5.67 8.58
N THR A 151 8.07 5.48 9.54
CA THR A 151 6.63 5.73 9.37
C THR A 151 6.02 6.28 10.66
N HIS A 152 4.72 6.60 10.64
CA HIS A 152 3.97 7.03 11.81
C HIS A 152 3.36 5.82 12.55
N SER A 153 3.16 5.94 13.87
CA SER A 153 2.20 5.10 14.59
C SER A 153 0.77 5.51 14.24
N ARG A 154 -0.17 4.56 14.30
CA ARG A 154 -1.62 4.84 14.25
C ARG A 154 -2.10 5.84 15.29
N LYS A 155 -1.33 6.05 16.37
CA LYS A 155 -1.65 7.00 17.44
C LYS A 155 -1.26 8.44 17.13
N VAL A 156 -0.61 8.68 15.97
CA VAL A 156 -0.16 10.01 15.56
C VAL A 156 -1.32 11.00 15.57
N LEU A 157 -1.15 12.11 16.28
CA LEU A 157 -2.12 13.19 16.48
C LEU A 157 -3.51 12.71 16.93
N ARG A 158 -3.61 11.65 17.73
CA ARG A 158 -4.92 11.17 18.23
C ARG A 158 -5.76 12.27 18.89
N GLU A 159 -5.12 13.24 19.55
CA GLU A 159 -5.78 14.37 20.21
C GLU A 159 -6.50 15.30 19.22
N LEU A 160 -6.01 15.35 17.97
CA LEU A 160 -6.65 16.01 16.84
C LEU A 160 -7.68 15.09 16.19
N ILE A 161 -7.27 13.87 15.80
CA ILE A 161 -8.07 12.93 15.01
C ILE A 161 -9.41 12.64 15.69
N GLN A 162 -9.44 12.50 17.02
CA GLN A 162 -10.67 12.25 17.78
C GLN A 162 -11.70 13.41 17.73
N ARG A 163 -11.28 14.63 17.37
CA ARG A 163 -12.15 15.80 17.30
C ARG A 163 -12.72 16.03 15.91
N ILE A 164 -11.96 15.63 14.89
CA ILE A 164 -12.29 15.89 13.49
C ILE A 164 -13.74 15.49 13.16
N PRO A 165 -14.23 14.28 13.51
CA PRO A 165 -15.60 13.88 13.15
C PRO A 165 -16.68 14.79 13.73
N SER A 166 -16.58 15.13 15.02
CA SER A 166 -17.55 16.02 15.68
C SER A 166 -17.51 17.43 15.08
N VAL A 167 -16.34 17.90 14.66
CA VAL A 167 -16.26 19.21 13.98
C VAL A 167 -16.90 19.14 12.61
N MET A 168 -16.57 18.14 11.79
CA MET A 168 -17.06 17.98 10.42
C MET A 168 -18.60 17.85 10.36
N ASP A 169 -19.20 17.15 11.31
CA ASP A 169 -20.66 16.99 11.42
C ASP A 169 -21.38 18.34 11.53
N ARG A 170 -20.81 19.32 12.26
CA ARG A 170 -21.37 20.68 12.37
C ARG A 170 -21.39 21.44 11.04
N PHE A 171 -20.56 21.04 10.08
CA PHE A 171 -20.50 21.59 8.73
C PHE A 171 -21.24 20.72 7.70
N GLY A 172 -21.99 19.71 8.15
CA GLY A 172 -22.77 18.82 7.28
C GLY A 172 -21.95 17.82 6.48
N VAL A 173 -20.67 17.63 6.82
CA VAL A 173 -19.78 16.63 6.18
C VAL A 173 -19.87 15.35 6.99
N ARG A 174 -20.32 14.26 6.35
CA ARG A 174 -20.46 12.97 7.03
C ARG A 174 -19.13 12.24 6.97
N VAL A 175 -18.55 11.97 8.13
CA VAL A 175 -17.40 11.08 8.22
C VAL A 175 -17.90 9.64 8.23
N ALA A 176 -17.24 8.76 7.47
CA ALA A 176 -17.43 7.33 7.59
C ALA A 176 -17.03 6.84 9.01
N GLU A 177 -17.13 5.55 9.29
CA GLU A 177 -16.70 5.01 10.60
C GLU A 177 -15.21 5.30 10.90
N VAL A 178 -14.38 5.49 9.87
CA VAL A 178 -12.94 5.78 9.97
C VAL A 178 -12.55 6.92 9.03
N LEU A 179 -11.65 7.81 9.46
CA LEU A 179 -11.11 8.88 8.61
C LEU A 179 -10.14 8.31 7.57
N ARG A 180 -10.14 8.86 6.35
CA ARG A 180 -9.21 8.49 5.27
C ARG A 180 -7.74 8.66 5.65
N ALA A 181 -7.44 9.63 6.52
CA ALA A 181 -6.11 9.79 7.10
C ALA A 181 -5.68 8.56 7.93
N GLN A 182 -6.62 7.96 8.67
CA GLN A 182 -6.38 6.74 9.44
C GLN A 182 -6.28 5.54 8.50
N GLU A 183 -7.16 5.44 7.49
CA GLU A 183 -7.08 4.38 6.46
C GLU A 183 -5.72 4.40 5.74
N LEU A 184 -5.15 5.58 5.46
CA LEU A 184 -3.81 5.71 4.91
C LEU A 184 -2.75 5.14 5.86
N LEU A 185 -2.82 5.44 7.15
CA LEU A 185 -1.88 4.90 8.13
C LEU A 185 -2.04 3.38 8.31
N ASP A 186 -3.23 2.84 8.09
CA ASP A 186 -3.47 1.40 8.10
C ASP A 186 -2.76 0.67 6.96
N THR A 187 -2.42 1.37 5.87
CA THR A 187 -1.65 0.77 4.77
C THR A 187 -0.20 0.48 5.13
N PHE A 188 0.46 1.32 5.93
CA PHE A 188 1.82 1.08 6.45
C PHE A 188 2.13 1.98 7.66
N SER A 189 1.94 1.45 8.87
CA SER A 189 2.23 2.13 10.14
C SER A 189 3.23 1.35 10.99
N TYR A 190 3.61 1.89 12.15
CA TYR A 190 4.40 1.15 13.13
C TYR A 190 3.70 -0.17 13.53
N GLU A 191 2.38 -0.16 13.71
CA GLU A 191 1.63 -1.32 14.18
C GLU A 191 1.62 -2.44 13.12
N GLU A 192 1.27 -2.12 11.87
CA GLU A 192 1.04 -3.12 10.81
C GLU A 192 2.22 -3.34 9.86
N GLY A 193 3.19 -2.42 9.82
CA GLY A 193 4.24 -2.43 8.80
C GLY A 193 5.08 -3.70 8.79
N GLU A 194 5.24 -4.34 9.95
CA GLU A 194 5.97 -5.61 10.10
C GLU A 194 5.32 -6.74 9.30
N ASN A 195 3.98 -6.86 9.34
CA ASN A 195 3.23 -7.90 8.61
C ASN A 195 3.46 -7.81 7.09
N LEU A 196 3.67 -6.61 6.57
CA LEU A 196 3.98 -6.36 5.16
C LEU A 196 5.45 -6.63 4.82
N LEU A 197 6.36 -6.52 5.79
CA LEU A 197 7.79 -6.69 5.61
C LEU A 197 8.23 -8.15 5.79
N GLU A 198 7.64 -8.88 6.73
CA GLU A 198 7.99 -10.25 7.09
C GLU A 198 8.10 -11.22 5.90
N PRO A 199 7.20 -11.18 4.89
CA PRO A 199 7.30 -12.07 3.74
C PRO A 199 8.55 -11.81 2.86
N HIS A 200 9.20 -10.66 3.03
CA HIS A 200 10.24 -10.16 2.13
C HIS A 200 11.60 -10.00 2.80
N PHE A 201 11.70 -10.12 4.13
CA PHE A 201 12.93 -9.92 4.88
C PHE A 201 13.09 -10.97 5.97
N GLY A 202 14.26 -11.60 6.03
CA GLY A 202 14.54 -12.64 7.01
C GLY A 202 14.84 -12.07 8.39
N GLU A 203 15.20 -10.80 8.49
CA GLU A 203 15.46 -10.11 9.76
C GLU A 203 14.82 -8.73 9.71
N ILE A 204 13.95 -8.43 10.68
CA ILE A 204 13.30 -7.14 10.85
C ILE A 204 13.54 -6.69 12.28
N THR A 205 14.13 -5.51 12.44
CA THR A 205 14.22 -4.82 13.72
C THR A 205 13.22 -3.68 13.71
N LYS A 206 12.25 -3.75 14.63
CA LYS A 206 11.22 -2.75 14.83
C LYS A 206 11.55 -1.90 16.05
N LYS A 207 11.58 -0.58 15.90
CA LYS A 207 11.86 0.37 16.99
C LYS A 207 10.75 1.41 17.06
N LEU A 208 10.11 1.54 18.23
CA LEU A 208 9.21 2.65 18.52
C LEU A 208 10.03 3.90 18.80
N PHE A 209 9.65 5.01 18.18
CA PHE A 209 10.19 6.33 18.47
C PHE A 209 9.08 7.16 19.14
N PRO A 210 8.94 7.10 20.47
CA PRO A 210 7.89 7.82 21.18
C PRO A 210 8.20 9.31 21.15
N ASN A 211 7.20 10.12 20.81
CA ASN A 211 7.36 11.56 20.74
C ASN A 211 6.03 12.29 20.93
N LYS A 212 6.10 13.53 21.41
CA LYS A 212 4.99 14.46 21.41
C LYS A 212 5.44 15.82 20.90
N LEU A 213 4.52 16.57 20.34
CA LEU A 213 4.70 17.99 20.07
C LEU A 213 3.99 18.79 21.15
N ARG A 214 4.75 19.60 21.90
CA ARG A 214 4.21 20.45 22.96
C ARG A 214 4.19 21.91 22.52
N PHE A 215 3.02 22.52 22.64
CA PHE A 215 2.80 23.94 22.36
C PHE A 215 2.22 24.61 23.59
N THR A 216 2.80 25.73 24.00
CA THR A 216 2.14 26.65 24.95
C THR A 216 0.92 27.31 24.29
N GLU A 217 0.09 28.00 25.06
CA GLU A 217 -1.03 28.78 24.50
C GLU A 217 -0.57 29.75 23.40
N GLU A 218 0.52 30.49 23.64
CA GLU A 218 1.05 31.49 22.71
C GLU A 218 1.63 30.86 21.43
N GLU A 219 2.15 29.64 21.53
CA GLU A 219 2.78 28.93 20.41
C GLU A 219 1.80 28.08 19.61
N LEU A 220 0.58 27.85 20.11
CA LEU A 220 -0.37 26.94 19.47
C LEU A 220 -0.75 27.41 18.05
N GLU A 221 -0.66 28.71 17.77
CA GLU A 221 -0.86 29.24 16.42
C GLU A 221 0.16 28.67 15.42
N ARG A 222 1.38 28.31 15.87
CA ARG A 222 2.37 27.61 15.04
C ARG A 222 1.86 26.23 14.62
N PHE A 223 1.09 25.55 15.47
CA PHE A 223 0.48 24.26 15.11
C PHE A 223 -0.53 24.39 13.95
N ARG A 224 -1.16 25.56 13.77
CA ARG A 224 -2.00 25.82 12.59
C ARG A 224 -1.22 25.67 11.30
N GLU A 225 0.03 26.16 11.24
CA GLU A 225 0.88 26.03 10.06
C GLU A 225 1.11 24.55 9.71
N TYR A 226 1.34 23.71 10.73
CA TYR A 226 1.46 22.26 10.56
C TYR A 226 0.19 21.64 9.96
N LEU A 227 -0.99 22.01 10.47
CA LEU A 227 -2.27 21.52 9.96
C LEU A 227 -2.57 22.02 8.55
N GLN A 228 -2.24 23.27 8.25
CA GLN A 228 -2.45 23.86 6.92
C GLN A 228 -1.69 23.10 5.84
N MET A 229 -0.44 22.71 6.09
CA MET A 229 0.34 21.90 5.14
C MET A 229 -0.25 20.50 4.97
N LYS A 230 -0.78 19.91 6.06
CA LYS A 230 -1.32 18.54 6.06
C LYS A 230 -2.84 18.47 5.81
N LYS A 231 -3.48 19.59 5.44
CA LYS A 231 -4.94 19.71 5.38
C LYS A 231 -5.59 18.73 4.40
N LEU A 232 -4.93 18.47 3.27
CA LEU A 232 -5.43 17.52 2.26
C LEU A 232 -5.37 16.07 2.72
N ILE A 233 -4.55 15.78 3.74
CA ILE A 233 -4.46 14.45 4.35
C ILE A 233 -5.49 14.33 5.47
N PHE A 234 -5.50 15.26 6.43
CA PHE A 234 -6.38 15.17 7.61
C PHE A 234 -7.83 15.58 7.36
N PHE A 235 -8.11 16.36 6.32
CA PHE A 235 -9.45 16.86 5.99
C PHE A 235 -9.87 16.45 4.58
N LYS A 236 -9.46 15.25 4.14
CA LYS A 236 -9.73 14.76 2.78
C LYS A 236 -11.23 14.67 2.50
N GLU A 237 -12.01 14.26 3.49
CA GLU A 237 -13.47 14.19 3.46
C GLU A 237 -14.08 15.56 3.19
N VAL A 238 -13.69 16.57 3.97
CA VAL A 238 -14.17 17.94 3.80
C VAL A 238 -13.71 18.51 2.46
N HIS A 239 -12.47 18.24 2.06
CA HIS A 239 -11.97 18.71 0.77
C HIS A 239 -12.79 18.14 -0.41
N ASP A 240 -13.21 16.89 -0.34
CA ASP A 240 -13.95 16.22 -1.42
C ASP A 240 -15.45 16.55 -1.42
N GLU A 241 -16.06 16.71 -0.24
CA GLU A 241 -17.51 16.96 -0.11
C GLU A 241 -17.87 18.46 -0.03
N ALA A 242 -17.00 19.27 0.58
CA ALA A 242 -17.25 20.68 0.87
C ALA A 242 -15.93 21.50 0.86
N PRO A 243 -15.26 21.66 -0.29
CA PRO A 243 -13.93 22.27 -0.38
C PRO A 243 -13.86 23.69 0.22
N ASP A 244 -14.93 24.49 0.08
CA ASP A 244 -15.01 25.84 0.65
C ASP A 244 -15.07 25.86 2.18
N SER A 245 -15.40 24.72 2.81
CA SER A 245 -15.51 24.58 4.27
C SER A 245 -14.21 24.16 4.95
N VAL A 246 -13.16 23.76 4.20
CA VAL A 246 -11.88 23.30 4.79
C VAL A 246 -11.29 24.35 5.73
N GLY A 247 -11.33 25.63 5.35
CA GLY A 247 -10.86 26.73 6.18
C GLY A 247 -11.67 26.85 7.48
N ALA A 248 -13.00 26.86 7.37
CA ALA A 248 -13.88 27.00 8.53
C ALA A 248 -13.78 25.82 9.51
N VAL A 249 -13.62 24.59 8.99
CA VAL A 249 -13.37 23.38 9.80
C VAL A 249 -12.04 23.51 10.56
N LEU A 250 -10.98 23.94 9.87
CA LEU A 250 -9.67 24.18 10.50
C LEU A 250 -9.77 25.23 11.61
N GLU A 251 -10.47 26.35 11.37
CA GLU A 251 -10.70 27.38 12.39
C GLU A 251 -11.45 26.83 13.62
N ALA A 252 -12.49 26.03 13.39
CA ALA A 252 -13.28 25.43 14.48
C ALA A 252 -12.45 24.46 15.34
N ILE A 253 -11.59 23.65 14.70
CA ILE A 253 -10.64 22.77 15.39
C ILE A 253 -9.63 23.60 16.20
N MET A 254 -9.04 24.62 15.59
CA MET A 254 -8.08 25.48 16.28
C MET A 254 -8.71 26.19 17.48
N ALA A 255 -9.95 26.66 17.36
CA ALA A 255 -10.67 27.26 18.47
C ALA A 255 -10.90 26.29 19.64
N GLU A 256 -11.20 25.02 19.36
CA GLU A 256 -11.29 23.98 20.40
C GLU A 256 -9.96 23.72 21.08
N LEU A 257 -8.88 23.57 20.29
CA LEU A 257 -7.54 23.35 20.82
C LEU A 257 -7.04 24.55 21.66
N MET A 258 -7.33 25.78 21.23
CA MET A 258 -6.99 27.00 21.98
C MET A 258 -7.71 27.08 23.32
N ARG A 259 -9.01 26.74 23.36
CA ARG A 259 -9.76 26.70 24.63
C ARG A 259 -9.17 25.68 25.61
N GLU A 260 -8.74 24.53 25.11
CA GLU A 260 -8.10 23.52 25.93
C GLU A 260 -6.69 23.93 26.39
N ALA A 261 -5.90 24.52 25.50
CA ALA A 261 -4.58 25.04 25.84
C ALA A 261 -4.67 26.14 26.91
N ARG A 262 -5.67 27.03 26.84
CA ARG A 262 -5.96 28.03 27.90
C ARG A 262 -6.24 27.39 29.25
N ALA A 263 -7.03 26.32 29.27
CA ALA A 263 -7.39 25.64 30.51
C ALA A 263 -6.19 24.87 31.11
N LYS A 264 -5.32 24.32 30.27
CA LYS A 264 -4.20 23.44 30.68
C LYS A 264 -2.83 24.12 30.70
N GLY A 265 -2.73 25.35 30.21
CA GLY A 265 -1.48 26.09 29.97
C GLY A 265 -0.64 25.63 28.77
N SER A 266 -0.90 24.42 28.25
CA SER A 266 -0.25 23.88 27.05
C SER A 266 -1.07 22.77 26.43
N MET A 267 -0.81 22.48 25.16
CA MET A 267 -1.36 21.34 24.44
C MET A 267 -0.24 20.41 23.98
N GLU A 268 -0.47 19.10 24.11
CA GLU A 268 0.44 18.07 23.61
C GLU A 268 -0.26 17.26 22.53
N PHE A 269 0.46 16.98 21.45
CA PHE A 269 -0.01 16.12 20.37
C PHE A 269 0.91 14.93 20.22
N THR A 270 0.35 13.72 20.25
CA THR A 270 1.13 12.49 20.06
C THR A 270 1.77 12.48 18.68
N LYS A 271 3.08 12.22 18.60
CA LYS A 271 3.85 12.16 17.35
C LYS A 271 4.74 10.91 17.32
N ASP A 272 4.23 9.82 17.85
CA ASP A 272 4.92 8.54 17.86
C ASP A 272 5.17 8.07 16.43
N ASP A 273 6.41 7.69 16.17
CA ASP A 273 6.89 7.19 14.89
C ASP A 273 7.45 5.78 15.05
N GLY A 274 7.57 5.08 13.93
CA GLY A 274 8.10 3.73 13.84
C GLY A 274 9.31 3.68 12.93
N ILE A 275 10.31 2.90 13.30
CA ILE A 275 11.46 2.59 12.46
C ILE A 275 11.50 1.08 12.24
N PHE A 276 11.63 0.67 10.97
CA PHE A 276 11.92 -0.69 10.58
C PHE A 276 13.31 -0.75 9.92
N ILE A 277 14.15 -1.64 10.42
CA ILE A 277 15.44 -1.97 9.81
C ILE A 277 15.34 -3.42 9.33
N CYS A 278 15.29 -3.60 8.01
CA CYS A 278 15.06 -4.91 7.41
C CYS A 278 16.35 -5.37 6.70
N LYS A 279 16.77 -6.59 6.99
CA LYS A 279 17.97 -7.23 6.43
C LYS A 279 17.62 -8.61 5.92
N ARG A 280 18.60 -9.24 5.25
CA ARG A 280 18.45 -10.56 4.62
C ARG A 280 17.21 -10.56 3.71
N PRO A 281 17.20 -9.71 2.66
CA PRO A 281 16.07 -9.69 1.72
C PRO A 281 15.79 -11.12 1.26
N LEU A 282 14.60 -11.60 1.59
CA LEU A 282 14.12 -12.90 1.15
C LEU A 282 13.83 -12.77 -0.32
N ARG A 283 14.80 -13.21 -1.10
CA ARG A 283 14.55 -13.67 -2.44
C ARG A 283 13.62 -14.85 -2.25
N SER A 284 12.35 -14.64 -2.56
CA SER A 284 11.41 -15.75 -2.54
C SER A 284 12.03 -16.89 -3.35
N SER A 285 11.76 -18.14 -2.96
CA SER A 285 11.89 -19.27 -3.90
C SER A 285 11.15 -19.00 -5.22
N HIS A 286 10.22 -18.03 -5.19
CA HIS A 286 9.54 -17.41 -6.33
C HIS A 286 10.33 -16.32 -7.09
N GLU A 287 11.62 -16.07 -6.84
CA GLU A 287 12.51 -15.48 -7.87
C GLU A 287 12.61 -16.41 -9.10
N MET A 288 12.26 -17.70 -8.94
CA MET A 288 11.99 -18.64 -10.03
C MET A 288 10.54 -18.62 -10.54
N ALA A 289 9.59 -18.01 -9.82
CA ALA A 289 8.14 -18.10 -10.09
C ALA A 289 7.41 -16.75 -10.27
N ARG A 290 8.12 -15.62 -10.35
CA ARG A 290 7.63 -14.58 -11.27
C ARG A 290 7.71 -15.17 -12.67
N PRO A 291 6.72 -15.03 -13.56
CA PRO A 291 7.03 -15.07 -14.97
C PRO A 291 7.98 -13.91 -15.19
N LYS A 292 9.29 -14.18 -15.10
CA LYS A 292 10.32 -13.28 -15.61
C LYS A 292 9.82 -12.95 -17.00
N ARG A 293 9.54 -11.67 -17.27
CA ARG A 293 9.18 -11.26 -18.63
C ARG A 293 10.21 -11.93 -19.53
N PRO A 294 9.78 -12.77 -20.47
CA PRO A 294 10.70 -13.67 -21.12
C PRO A 294 11.79 -12.80 -21.74
N VAL A 295 13.04 -13.10 -21.40
CA VAL A 295 14.20 -12.40 -21.96
C VAL A 295 14.62 -13.09 -23.26
N TYR A 296 14.32 -14.37 -23.36
CA TYR A 296 14.59 -15.23 -24.50
C TYR A 296 13.28 -15.77 -25.06
N CYS A 297 13.23 -15.97 -26.37
CA CYS A 297 12.12 -16.58 -27.08
C CYS A 297 12.00 -18.06 -26.70
N HIS A 298 10.81 -18.53 -26.33
CA HIS A 298 10.59 -19.95 -26.05
C HIS A 298 10.68 -20.83 -27.30
N ASP A 299 10.54 -20.26 -28.50
CA ASP A 299 10.60 -21.03 -29.76
C ASP A 299 12.03 -21.23 -30.27
N CYS A 300 12.91 -20.22 -30.13
CA CYS A 300 14.26 -20.28 -30.71
C CYS A 300 15.40 -19.89 -29.77
N GLY A 301 15.11 -19.47 -28.54
CA GLY A 301 16.14 -19.10 -27.55
C GLY A 301 16.78 -17.72 -27.76
N ALA A 302 16.46 -17.00 -28.83
CA ALA A 302 17.02 -15.68 -29.10
C ALA A 302 16.45 -14.58 -28.18
N VAL A 303 17.18 -13.48 -28.02
CA VAL A 303 16.79 -12.37 -27.13
C VAL A 303 15.55 -11.64 -27.65
N LEU A 304 14.61 -11.34 -26.74
CA LEU A 304 13.42 -10.55 -27.03
C LEU A 304 13.72 -9.05 -26.98
N GLU A 305 13.05 -8.28 -27.84
CA GLU A 305 13.08 -6.83 -27.81
C GLU A 305 11.67 -6.22 -27.77
N LYS A 306 11.57 -4.99 -27.26
CA LYS A 306 10.30 -4.25 -27.27
C LYS A 306 10.14 -3.50 -28.59
N ARG A 307 9.17 -3.88 -29.41
CA ARG A 307 8.82 -3.17 -30.65
C ARG A 307 7.36 -2.71 -30.61
N LYS A 308 7.05 -1.59 -31.26
CA LYS A 308 5.65 -1.12 -31.40
C LYS A 308 5.01 -1.87 -32.56
N ILE A 309 4.02 -2.71 -32.27
CA ILE A 309 3.25 -3.50 -33.23
C ILE A 309 1.78 -3.16 -33.00
N GLU A 310 1.06 -2.76 -34.05
CA GLU A 310 -0.36 -2.38 -33.98
C GLU A 310 -0.64 -1.31 -32.90
N GLY A 311 0.26 -0.33 -32.78
CA GLY A 311 0.11 0.75 -31.79
C GLY A 311 0.53 0.39 -30.36
N LYS A 312 0.75 -0.89 -30.01
CA LYS A 312 1.13 -1.34 -28.66
C LYS A 312 2.59 -1.80 -28.61
N LYS A 313 3.28 -1.55 -27.49
CA LYS A 313 4.63 -2.09 -27.26
C LYS A 313 4.50 -3.57 -26.89
N ARG A 314 5.11 -4.46 -27.69
CA ARG A 314 5.10 -5.91 -27.50
C ARG A 314 6.53 -6.45 -27.45
N LEU A 315 6.71 -7.59 -26.78
CA LEU A 315 7.96 -8.34 -26.86
C LEU A 315 7.95 -9.16 -28.15
N ILE A 316 8.96 -8.96 -28.98
CA ILE A 316 9.16 -9.70 -30.23
C ILE A 316 10.54 -10.34 -30.24
N CYS A 317 10.62 -11.57 -30.70
CA CYS A 317 11.88 -12.23 -30.94
C CYS A 317 12.61 -11.57 -32.12
N ARG A 318 13.90 -11.24 -31.93
CA ARG A 318 14.74 -10.63 -32.97
C ARG A 318 15.00 -11.53 -34.16
N GLU A 319 14.97 -12.85 -33.96
CA GLU A 319 15.34 -13.83 -35.00
C GLU A 319 14.11 -14.41 -35.68
N CYS A 320 13.21 -15.06 -34.94
CA CYS A 320 12.04 -15.72 -35.54
C CYS A 320 10.82 -14.80 -35.69
N GLY A 321 10.86 -13.59 -35.14
CA GLY A 321 9.74 -12.64 -35.20
C GLY A 321 8.52 -13.00 -34.34
N HIS A 322 8.59 -14.05 -33.53
CA HIS A 322 7.48 -14.46 -32.64
C HIS A 322 7.12 -13.35 -31.64
N ILE A 323 5.82 -13.11 -31.45
CA ILE A 323 5.30 -12.10 -30.53
C ILE A 323 4.91 -12.78 -29.22
N HIS A 324 5.57 -12.39 -28.13
CA HIS A 324 5.26 -12.90 -26.80
C HIS A 324 4.21 -12.02 -26.13
N TYR A 325 2.99 -12.57 -26.01
CA TYR A 325 1.88 -11.90 -25.36
C TYR A 325 1.97 -12.05 -23.84
N HIS A 326 1.69 -10.96 -23.12
CA HIS A 326 1.56 -10.96 -21.67
C HIS A 326 0.10 -10.67 -21.33
N ASN A 327 -0.71 -11.73 -21.36
CA ASN A 327 -2.14 -11.66 -21.12
C ASN A 327 -2.45 -11.84 -19.63
N PRO A 328 -3.55 -11.28 -19.12
CA PRO A 328 -4.03 -11.60 -17.79
C PRO A 328 -4.37 -13.09 -17.65
N LEU A 329 -4.17 -13.65 -16.46
CA LEU A 329 -4.55 -15.04 -16.18
C LEU A 329 -6.05 -15.13 -15.82
N PRO A 330 -6.78 -16.12 -16.36
CA PRO A 330 -8.17 -16.36 -15.99
C PRO A 330 -8.26 -16.98 -14.59
N VAL A 331 -9.16 -16.44 -13.77
CA VAL A 331 -9.43 -16.92 -12.40
C VAL A 331 -10.94 -16.94 -12.21
N THR A 332 -11.46 -18.01 -11.64
CA THR A 332 -12.89 -18.19 -11.38
C THR A 332 -13.20 -18.13 -9.91
N ALA A 333 -14.30 -17.46 -9.55
CA ALA A 333 -14.83 -17.46 -8.19
C ALA A 333 -16.30 -17.87 -8.18
N VAL A 334 -16.76 -18.47 -7.09
CA VAL A 334 -18.15 -18.93 -6.98
C VAL A 334 -18.83 -18.35 -5.75
N ILE A 335 -19.99 -17.72 -5.96
CA ILE A 335 -20.89 -17.30 -4.88
C ILE A 335 -21.87 -18.44 -4.61
N VAL A 336 -21.83 -18.98 -3.39
CA VAL A 336 -22.78 -20.00 -2.92
C VAL A 336 -23.61 -19.40 -1.80
N GLU A 337 -24.92 -19.32 -2.02
CA GLU A 337 -25.90 -18.90 -1.02
C GLU A 337 -26.70 -20.12 -0.55
N ASN A 338 -26.91 -20.27 0.76
CA ASN A 338 -27.80 -21.30 1.31
C ASN A 338 -29.22 -20.79 1.55
N GLU A 339 -30.14 -21.68 1.89
CA GLU A 339 -31.56 -21.36 2.14
C GLU A 339 -31.79 -20.34 3.27
N ARG A 340 -30.79 -20.12 4.15
CA ARG A 340 -30.85 -19.13 5.23
C ARG A 340 -30.35 -17.74 4.80
N GLY A 341 -30.00 -17.55 3.54
CA GLY A 341 -29.44 -16.29 3.04
C GLY A 341 -28.02 -16.03 3.52
N GLU A 342 -27.24 -17.09 3.75
CA GLU A 342 -25.84 -17.00 4.14
C GLU A 342 -24.93 -17.32 2.95
N ILE A 343 -23.80 -16.62 2.83
CA ILE A 343 -22.80 -16.82 1.78
C ILE A 343 -21.65 -17.70 2.28
N LEU A 344 -21.24 -18.66 1.46
CA LEU A 344 -20.08 -19.49 1.73
C LEU A 344 -18.78 -18.70 1.50
N LEU A 345 -17.88 -18.78 2.47
CA LEU A 345 -16.52 -18.28 2.36
C LEU A 345 -15.52 -19.37 2.76
N VAL A 346 -14.33 -19.30 2.17
CA VAL A 346 -13.16 -20.11 2.52
C VAL A 346 -12.07 -19.23 3.11
N LYS A 347 -11.31 -19.76 4.05
CA LYS A 347 -10.19 -19.08 4.70
C LYS A 347 -8.88 -19.56 4.11
N ARG A 348 -8.10 -18.65 3.52
CA ARG A 348 -6.92 -19.01 2.73
C ARG A 348 -5.78 -19.60 3.57
N ALA A 349 -5.22 -20.73 3.15
CA ALA A 349 -4.02 -21.34 3.74
C ALA A 349 -2.72 -20.77 3.16
N ASN A 350 -2.77 -20.26 1.92
CA ASN A 350 -1.62 -19.80 1.16
C ASN A 350 -1.60 -18.28 0.98
N GLN A 351 -0.39 -17.72 0.77
CA GLN A 351 -0.24 -16.32 0.36
C GLN A 351 -0.74 -16.11 -1.08
N PRO A 352 -1.17 -14.89 -1.45
CA PRO A 352 -1.33 -13.70 -0.61
C PRO A 352 -2.53 -13.80 0.35
N MET A 353 -2.56 -12.98 1.40
CA MET A 353 -3.69 -12.85 2.34
C MET A 353 -4.03 -14.14 3.10
N ARG A 354 -3.00 -14.90 3.49
CA ARG A 354 -3.16 -16.09 4.33
C ARG A 354 -3.93 -15.76 5.60
N GLY A 355 -4.93 -16.59 5.94
CA GLY A 355 -5.78 -16.42 7.12
C GLY A 355 -6.99 -15.51 6.91
N MET A 356 -7.13 -14.86 5.75
CA MET A 356 -8.31 -14.04 5.42
C MET A 356 -9.37 -14.86 4.66
N TRP A 357 -10.62 -14.39 4.72
CA TRP A 357 -11.77 -15.04 4.09
C TRP A 357 -11.96 -14.58 2.65
N CYS A 358 -12.35 -15.46 1.74
CA CYS A 358 -12.70 -15.15 0.36
C CYS A 358 -13.81 -16.06 -0.15
N LEU A 359 -14.45 -15.71 -1.27
CA LEU A 359 -15.20 -16.67 -2.06
C LEU A 359 -14.29 -17.83 -2.48
N PRO A 360 -14.84 -19.04 -2.65
CA PRO A 360 -14.13 -20.13 -3.32
C PRO A 360 -13.59 -19.66 -4.67
N VAL A 361 -12.30 -19.88 -4.93
CA VAL A 361 -11.59 -19.23 -6.02
C VAL A 361 -10.33 -19.98 -6.48
N GLY A 362 -10.13 -20.08 -7.78
CA GLY A 362 -8.87 -20.60 -8.33
C GLY A 362 -8.67 -20.34 -9.82
N PHE A 363 -7.53 -20.79 -10.33
CA PHE A 363 -7.11 -20.54 -11.71
C PHE A 363 -7.77 -21.53 -12.65
N ALA A 364 -8.16 -21.05 -13.84
CA ALA A 364 -8.52 -21.97 -14.91
C ALA A 364 -7.27 -22.58 -15.54
N GLU A 365 -7.28 -23.88 -15.74
CA GLU A 365 -6.27 -24.63 -16.47
C GLU A 365 -6.47 -24.48 -17.99
N ALA A 366 -5.44 -24.84 -18.77
CA ALA A 366 -5.41 -24.56 -20.21
C ALA A 366 -6.34 -25.49 -21.02
N ASP A 367 -6.73 -26.62 -20.45
CA ASP A 367 -7.46 -27.72 -21.08
C ASP A 367 -8.88 -27.93 -20.49
N GLU A 368 -9.38 -26.97 -19.72
CA GLU A 368 -10.75 -26.98 -19.17
C GLU A 368 -11.58 -25.76 -19.60
N GLU A 369 -12.90 -25.90 -19.56
CA GLU A 369 -13.83 -24.77 -19.71
C GLU A 369 -13.86 -23.94 -18.42
N ILE A 370 -14.16 -22.64 -18.54
CA ILE A 370 -14.15 -21.72 -17.38
C ILE A 370 -15.20 -22.11 -16.34
N GLU A 371 -16.36 -22.61 -16.79
CA GLU A 371 -17.40 -23.15 -15.92
C GLU A 371 -16.91 -24.38 -15.14
N ASP A 372 -16.15 -25.26 -15.80
CA ASP A 372 -15.62 -26.48 -15.19
C ASP A 372 -14.55 -26.13 -14.14
N ALA A 373 -13.69 -25.14 -14.42
CA ALA A 373 -12.73 -24.60 -13.46
C ALA A 373 -13.43 -24.11 -12.18
N ALA A 374 -14.52 -23.34 -12.33
CA ALA A 374 -15.28 -22.82 -11.20
C ALA A 374 -15.89 -23.93 -10.34
N LEU A 375 -16.41 -25.00 -10.96
CA LEU A 375 -16.96 -26.15 -10.25
C LEU A 375 -15.88 -27.03 -9.60
N ARG A 376 -14.73 -27.21 -10.26
CA ARG A 376 -13.57 -27.93 -9.75
C ARG A 376 -13.03 -27.26 -8.49
N GLU A 377 -12.74 -25.97 -8.57
CA GLU A 377 -12.21 -25.17 -7.44
C GLU A 377 -13.17 -25.16 -6.25
N LEU A 378 -14.48 -24.97 -6.51
CA LEU A 378 -15.50 -25.07 -5.47
C LEU A 378 -15.44 -26.44 -4.76
N ARG A 379 -15.30 -27.52 -5.52
CA ARG A 379 -15.25 -28.88 -4.98
C ARG A 379 -13.96 -29.13 -4.20
N GLU A 380 -12.83 -28.66 -4.69
CA GLU A 380 -11.51 -28.85 -4.08
C GLU A 380 -11.40 -28.11 -2.74
N GLU A 381 -11.82 -26.84 -2.69
CA GLU A 381 -11.70 -26.01 -1.48
C GLU A 381 -12.79 -26.28 -0.43
N THR A 382 -13.97 -26.75 -0.86
CA THR A 382 -15.15 -26.81 0.03
C THR A 382 -15.85 -28.16 0.11
N GLY A 383 -15.50 -29.11 -0.77
CA GLY A 383 -16.19 -30.39 -0.90
C GLY A 383 -17.62 -30.29 -1.43
N LEU A 384 -18.08 -29.10 -1.81
CA LEU A 384 -19.42 -28.89 -2.37
C LEU A 384 -19.43 -29.16 -3.87
N SER A 385 -20.61 -29.46 -4.38
CA SER A 385 -20.85 -29.62 -5.82
C SER A 385 -22.22 -29.06 -6.16
N GLY A 386 -22.44 -28.72 -7.41
CA GLY A 386 -23.69 -28.07 -7.79
C GLY A 386 -23.76 -27.73 -9.27
N GLU A 387 -24.81 -26.99 -9.61
CA GLU A 387 -25.00 -26.43 -10.95
C GLU A 387 -24.72 -24.93 -10.91
N LEU A 388 -23.82 -24.46 -11.78
CA LEU A 388 -23.62 -23.02 -11.95
C LEU A 388 -24.88 -22.39 -12.54
N GLY A 389 -25.21 -21.21 -12.03
CA GLY A 389 -26.21 -20.36 -12.65
C GLY A 389 -25.62 -19.63 -13.86
N GLY A 390 -25.15 -18.41 -13.62
CA GLY A 390 -24.52 -17.59 -14.64
C GLY A 390 -23.46 -16.68 -14.06
N VAL A 391 -22.79 -15.93 -14.93
CA VAL A 391 -21.76 -14.97 -14.53
C VAL A 391 -22.41 -13.76 -13.85
N VAL A 392 -22.00 -13.50 -12.62
CA VAL A 392 -22.38 -12.32 -11.83
C VAL A 392 -21.49 -11.15 -12.22
N ASP A 393 -20.17 -11.36 -12.26
CA ASP A 393 -19.21 -10.30 -12.45
C ASP A 393 -17.96 -10.74 -13.22
N VAL A 394 -17.43 -9.83 -14.03
CA VAL A 394 -16.16 -10.03 -14.73
C VAL A 394 -15.31 -8.79 -14.50
N ARG A 395 -14.14 -8.96 -13.87
CA ARG A 395 -13.27 -7.83 -13.53
C ARG A 395 -11.80 -8.16 -13.70
N THR A 396 -11.06 -7.18 -14.19
CA THR A 396 -9.60 -7.22 -14.10
C THR A 396 -9.14 -6.85 -12.70
N ALA A 397 -8.22 -7.64 -12.14
CA ALA A 397 -7.53 -7.35 -10.89
C ALA A 397 -6.02 -7.32 -11.14
N HIS A 398 -5.32 -6.45 -10.42
CA HIS A 398 -3.87 -6.50 -10.37
C HIS A 398 -3.47 -7.10 -9.02
N ASN A 399 -2.83 -8.27 -9.07
CA ASN A 399 -2.30 -8.96 -7.91
C ASN A 399 -0.77 -8.87 -7.93
N TRP A 400 -0.17 -8.47 -6.81
CA TRP A 400 1.28 -8.29 -6.74
C TRP A 400 2.07 -9.60 -6.91
N PHE A 401 1.45 -10.73 -6.58
CA PHE A 401 2.02 -12.07 -6.68
C PHE A 401 1.79 -12.69 -8.07
N TYR A 402 0.55 -12.66 -8.56
CA TYR A 402 0.15 -13.32 -9.82
C TYR A 402 0.12 -12.41 -11.06
N GLY A 403 0.31 -11.10 -10.91
CA GLY A 403 0.23 -10.14 -12.00
C GLY A 403 -1.20 -9.73 -12.36
N ASN A 404 -1.49 -9.56 -13.64
CA ASN A 404 -2.84 -9.19 -14.09
C ASN A 404 -3.72 -10.42 -14.13
N LEU A 405 -4.90 -10.33 -13.53
CA LEU A 405 -5.90 -11.40 -13.47
C LEU A 405 -7.20 -10.92 -14.11
N VAL A 406 -7.94 -11.82 -14.73
CA VAL A 406 -9.35 -11.63 -15.09
C VAL A 406 -10.17 -12.57 -14.20
N MET A 407 -10.83 -11.98 -13.21
CA MET A 407 -11.71 -12.68 -12.29
C MET A 407 -13.10 -12.79 -12.90
N ILE A 408 -13.60 -14.02 -13.00
CA ILE A 408 -14.93 -14.35 -13.50
C ILE A 408 -15.70 -14.97 -12.34
N THR A 409 -16.66 -14.25 -11.80
CA THR A 409 -17.46 -14.71 -10.66
C THR A 409 -18.80 -15.25 -11.13
N TYR A 410 -19.07 -16.51 -10.81
CA TYR A 410 -20.35 -17.16 -11.00
C TYR A 410 -21.16 -17.18 -9.71
N TYR A 411 -22.46 -17.42 -9.81
CA TYR A 411 -23.26 -17.88 -8.67
C TYR A 411 -23.67 -19.34 -8.87
N LEU A 412 -23.87 -20.05 -7.77
CA LEU A 412 -24.33 -21.43 -7.79
C LEU A 412 -25.86 -21.44 -7.69
N ARG A 413 -26.53 -22.16 -8.60
CA ARG A 413 -28.00 -22.28 -8.64
C ARG A 413 -28.49 -23.34 -7.64
N SER A 414 -27.77 -24.45 -7.54
CA SER A 414 -28.09 -25.55 -6.63
C SER A 414 -26.81 -26.03 -5.96
N VAL A 415 -26.88 -26.28 -4.65
CA VAL A 415 -25.73 -26.74 -3.85
C VAL A 415 -26.04 -28.12 -3.28
N THR A 416 -25.05 -29.01 -3.34
CA THR A 416 -25.09 -30.35 -2.76
C THR A 416 -23.83 -30.58 -1.92
N GLY A 417 -23.99 -31.31 -0.82
CA GLY A 417 -22.91 -31.60 0.12
C GLY A 417 -22.94 -30.73 1.38
N GLN A 418 -21.91 -30.89 2.21
CA GLN A 418 -21.68 -30.07 3.40
C GLN A 418 -20.30 -29.43 3.30
N PRO A 419 -20.16 -28.14 3.67
CA PRO A 419 -18.90 -27.43 3.53
C PRO A 419 -17.83 -28.07 4.42
N ARG A 420 -16.73 -28.49 3.79
CA ARG A 420 -15.52 -29.00 4.44
C ARG A 420 -14.33 -28.39 3.73
N ALA A 421 -13.47 -27.73 4.50
CA ALA A 421 -12.27 -27.14 3.93
C ALA A 421 -11.39 -28.24 3.32
N GLY A 422 -10.90 -27.98 2.11
CA GLY A 422 -9.99 -28.83 1.36
C GLY A 422 -8.92 -28.01 0.64
N ASP A 423 -7.95 -28.71 0.08
CA ASP A 423 -6.78 -28.15 -0.61
C ASP A 423 -6.11 -26.96 0.13
N ASP A 424 -6.21 -25.74 -0.41
CA ASP A 424 -5.64 -24.54 0.17
C ASP A 424 -6.62 -23.70 1.01
N ALA A 425 -7.77 -24.26 1.38
CA ALA A 425 -8.67 -23.71 2.39
C ALA A 425 -8.37 -24.28 3.79
N MET A 426 -8.16 -23.39 4.77
CA MET A 426 -8.04 -23.76 6.19
C MET A 426 -9.40 -24.01 6.84
N GLU A 427 -10.42 -23.26 6.42
CA GLU A 427 -11.78 -23.29 6.94
C GLU A 427 -12.76 -22.98 5.80
N ALA A 428 -13.95 -23.58 5.82
CA ALA A 428 -15.04 -23.26 4.91
C ALA A 428 -16.33 -23.09 5.73
N ARG A 429 -16.98 -21.92 5.65
CA ARG A 429 -18.12 -21.59 6.50
C ARG A 429 -19.11 -20.65 5.81
N PHE A 430 -20.39 -20.84 6.12
CA PHE A 430 -21.44 -19.89 5.77
C PHE A 430 -21.48 -18.71 6.75
N PHE A 431 -21.69 -17.51 6.21
CA PHE A 431 -21.83 -16.27 6.96
C PHE A 431 -23.10 -15.53 6.55
N PRO A 432 -23.88 -14.97 7.50
CA PRO A 432 -25.03 -14.13 7.17
C PRO A 432 -24.60 -12.98 6.25
N ILE A 433 -25.37 -12.74 5.20
CA ILE A 433 -25.02 -11.76 4.16
C ILE A 433 -24.90 -10.32 4.70
N GLU A 434 -25.66 -10.02 5.75
CA GLU A 434 -25.63 -8.73 6.48
C GLU A 434 -24.38 -8.58 7.37
N HIS A 435 -23.66 -9.66 7.64
CA HIS A 435 -22.55 -9.71 8.62
C HIS A 435 -21.36 -10.54 8.09
N LEU A 436 -20.87 -10.18 6.90
CA LEU A 436 -19.68 -10.82 6.33
C LEU A 436 -18.40 -10.35 7.05
N PRO A 437 -17.41 -11.24 7.27
CA PRO A 437 -16.10 -10.84 7.74
C PRO A 437 -15.35 -10.02 6.66
N PRO A 438 -14.28 -9.30 7.03
CA PRO A 438 -13.40 -8.66 6.05
C PRO A 438 -12.87 -9.67 5.03
N LEU A 439 -12.99 -9.34 3.74
CA LEU A 439 -12.61 -10.23 2.66
C LEU A 439 -11.16 -9.97 2.20
N ALA A 440 -10.48 -11.03 1.79
CA ALA A 440 -9.10 -11.00 1.30
C ALA A 440 -8.94 -10.14 0.04
N PHE A 441 -9.98 -10.08 -0.80
CA PHE A 441 -9.93 -9.42 -2.10
C PHE A 441 -11.15 -8.53 -2.34
N ARG A 442 -10.88 -7.27 -2.65
CA ARG A 442 -11.91 -6.28 -3.01
C ARG A 442 -12.75 -6.67 -4.22
N THR A 443 -12.24 -7.52 -5.12
CA THR A 443 -13.02 -8.08 -6.22
C THR A 443 -14.19 -8.92 -5.73
N HIS A 444 -14.03 -9.64 -4.62
CA HIS A 444 -15.06 -10.50 -4.06
C HIS A 444 -16.15 -9.67 -3.38
N GLU A 445 -15.77 -8.62 -2.64
CA GLU A 445 -16.72 -7.65 -2.07
C GLU A 445 -17.64 -7.07 -3.17
N LYS A 446 -17.03 -6.64 -4.28
CA LYS A 446 -17.77 -6.08 -5.42
C LYS A 446 -18.67 -7.11 -6.11
N ALA A 447 -18.20 -8.35 -6.24
CA ALA A 447 -18.98 -9.40 -6.86
C ALA A 447 -20.19 -9.78 -5.99
N ILE A 448 -20.03 -9.85 -4.67
CA ILE A 448 -21.12 -10.08 -3.72
C ILE A 448 -22.12 -8.93 -3.76
N GLN A 449 -21.65 -7.67 -3.77
CA GLN A 449 -22.54 -6.51 -3.90
C GLN A 449 -23.37 -6.58 -5.19
N LYS A 450 -22.75 -6.93 -6.32
CA LYS A 450 -23.45 -7.08 -7.59
C LYS A 450 -24.40 -8.27 -7.60
N TYR A 451 -24.03 -9.37 -6.94
CA TYR A 451 -24.93 -10.51 -6.73
C TYR A 451 -26.18 -10.09 -5.96
N LEU A 452 -26.02 -9.31 -4.89
CA LEU A 452 -27.14 -8.76 -4.10
C LEU A 452 -28.09 -7.90 -4.93
N GLU A 453 -27.56 -7.07 -5.84
CA GLU A 453 -28.36 -6.26 -6.77
C GLU A 453 -29.15 -7.15 -7.76
N LEU A 454 -28.56 -8.27 -8.20
CA LEU A 454 -29.18 -9.20 -9.14
C LEU A 454 -30.12 -10.22 -8.47
N ARG A 455 -29.93 -10.49 -7.18
CA ARG A 455 -30.64 -11.51 -6.39
C ARG A 455 -32.16 -11.52 -6.59
N PRO A 456 -32.88 -10.37 -6.62
CA PRO A 456 -34.33 -10.37 -6.86
C PRO A 456 -34.75 -10.95 -8.22
N HIS A 457 -33.89 -10.86 -9.24
CA HIS A 457 -34.18 -11.28 -10.61
C HIS A 457 -33.69 -12.70 -10.93
N LEU A 458 -32.91 -13.32 -10.04
CA LEU A 458 -32.39 -14.68 -10.20
C LEU A 458 -33.38 -15.74 -9.69
N SER A 459 -34.22 -15.37 -8.71
CA SER A 459 -35.27 -16.21 -8.12
C SER A 459 -36.44 -16.52 -9.08
N ASP A 460 -36.68 -15.66 -10.08
CA ASP A 460 -37.82 -15.76 -11.00
C ASP A 460 -37.59 -16.70 -12.20
N LYS A 461 -36.36 -17.18 -12.43
CA LYS A 461 -36.02 -18.02 -13.59
C LYS A 461 -36.08 -19.53 -13.35
N GLY A 462 -36.55 -19.98 -12.18
CA GLY A 462 -36.72 -21.40 -11.85
C GLY A 462 -37.99 -22.06 -12.42
N ASN A 463 -38.76 -21.36 -13.28
CA ASN A 463 -40.07 -21.82 -13.74
C ASN A 463 -40.33 -21.55 -15.24
N GLN A 464 -39.31 -21.74 -16.10
CA GLN A 464 -39.48 -21.82 -17.56
C GLN A 464 -38.74 -23.01 -18.14
#